data_AF-A0A7V5IZ86-F1
#
_entry.id   AF-A0A7V5IZ86-F1
#
_cell.length_a   1.000
_cell.length_b   1.000
_cell.length_c   1.000
_cell.angle_alpha   90.00
_cell.angle_beta   90.00
_cell.angle_gamma   90.00
#
_symmetry.space_group_name_H-M   'P 1'
#
loop_
_entity.id
_entity.type
_entity.pdbx_description
1 polymer ?
#
loop_
_entity_poly.entity_id
_entity_poly.type
_entity_poly.pdbx_seq_one_letter_code
_entity_poly.pdbx_strand_id
1 'polypeptide(L)'
;MFVFYADRLLGPWRAHRGNPVKESFAGAEPAGAAWLIDSQIYRSGKDNFSDSPGTVINRLDTLTPEEFAEVSVHKIKPPRGFARGLADLSYDESTGWLAFEAKAPAALGESCKKLAATVRKRIIAEDGADKLFRSFF
;
A
#
# COMPACT_ATOMS: atom_id res chain seq x y z
N MET A 1 -6.54 -13.89 -1.43
CA MET A 1 -7.34 -12.66 -1.47
C MET A 1 -8.57 -12.90 -2.32
N PHE A 2 -9.75 -12.54 -1.81
CA PHE A 2 -11.02 -12.62 -2.52
C PHE A 2 -11.59 -11.20 -2.62
N VAL A 3 -12.09 -10.83 -3.79
CA VAL A 3 -12.70 -9.51 -4.04
C VAL A 3 -14.14 -9.67 -4.50
N PHE A 4 -14.99 -8.69 -4.15
CA PHE A 4 -16.42 -8.71 -4.40
C PHE A 4 -16.85 -7.34 -4.94
N TYR A 5 -17.88 -7.31 -5.78
CA TYR A 5 -18.41 -6.09 -6.37
C TYR A 5 -19.93 -6.05 -6.29
N ALA A 6 -20.50 -4.84 -6.33
CA ALA A 6 -21.93 -4.59 -6.35
C ALA A 6 -22.23 -3.24 -7.00
N ASP A 7 -23.38 -3.12 -7.68
CA ASP A 7 -23.85 -1.84 -8.23
C ASP A 7 -24.38 -0.88 -7.15
N ARG A 8 -24.58 -1.38 -5.92
CA ARG A 8 -25.08 -0.63 -4.77
C ARG A 8 -24.30 -1.02 -3.52
N LEU A 9 -24.08 -0.06 -2.64
CA LEU A 9 -23.29 -0.24 -1.41
C LEU A 9 -23.80 -1.40 -0.51
N LEU A 10 -25.12 -1.59 -0.46
CA LEU A 10 -25.75 -2.65 0.35
C LEU A 10 -25.93 -3.96 -0.42
N GLY A 11 -25.37 -4.06 -1.63
CA GLY A 11 -25.43 -5.25 -2.47
C GLY A 11 -26.60 -5.27 -3.47
N PRO A 12 -26.83 -6.42 -4.13
CA PRO A 12 -26.20 -7.72 -3.84
C PRO A 12 -24.71 -7.75 -4.20
N TRP A 13 -23.89 -8.24 -3.28
CA TRP A 13 -22.46 -8.45 -3.51
C TRP A 13 -22.22 -9.73 -4.30
N ARG A 14 -21.46 -9.62 -5.38
CA ARG A 14 -21.08 -10.71 -6.27
C ARG A 14 -19.60 -10.99 -6.12
N ALA A 15 -19.24 -12.26 -6.04
CA ALA A 15 -17.84 -12.66 -6.07
C ALA A 15 -17.25 -12.33 -7.45
N HIS A 16 -16.03 -11.80 -7.46
CA HIS A 16 -15.26 -11.64 -8.68
C HIS A 16 -15.00 -13.01 -9.33
N ARG A 17 -15.06 -13.06 -10.67
CA ARG A 17 -14.97 -14.32 -11.43
C ARG A 17 -13.64 -15.05 -11.21
N GLY A 18 -12.55 -14.29 -11.13
CA GLY A 18 -11.20 -14.80 -10.90
C GLY A 18 -10.83 -15.03 -9.45
N ASN A 19 -11.79 -15.11 -8.52
CA ASN A 19 -11.48 -15.40 -7.12
C ASN A 19 -10.96 -16.85 -6.94
N PRO A 20 -9.91 -17.07 -6.11
CA PRO A 20 -9.08 -16.06 -5.44
C PRO A 20 -8.18 -15.29 -6.43
N VAL A 21 -8.21 -13.96 -6.34
CA VAL A 21 -7.46 -13.10 -7.27
C VAL A 21 -5.96 -12.98 -6.94
N LYS A 22 -5.55 -13.43 -5.74
CA LYS A 22 -4.14 -13.50 -5.33
C LYS A 22 -3.96 -14.52 -4.22
N GLU A 23 -2.97 -15.39 -4.36
CA GLU A 23 -2.66 -16.47 -3.39
C GLU A 23 -1.25 -16.35 -2.77
N SER A 24 -0.61 -15.19 -2.88
CA SER A 24 0.72 -14.98 -2.30
C SER A 24 0.68 -14.75 -0.78
N PHE A 25 1.70 -15.22 -0.07
CA PHE A 25 1.92 -14.90 1.35
C PHE A 25 2.27 -13.41 1.58
N ALA A 26 2.76 -12.69 0.56
CA ALA A 26 2.93 -11.23 0.60
C ALA A 26 1.84 -10.51 -0.19
N GLY A 27 1.31 -9.46 0.41
CA GLY A 27 0.44 -8.50 -0.25
C GLY A 27 -0.99 -8.98 -0.50
N ALA A 28 -1.33 -10.23 -0.22
CA ALA A 28 -2.71 -10.73 -0.33
C ALA A 28 -3.59 -10.29 0.83
N GLU A 29 -3.03 -10.12 2.03
CA GLU A 29 -3.73 -9.51 3.16
C GLU A 29 -3.74 -7.98 2.98
N PRO A 30 -4.90 -7.31 3.02
CA PRO A 30 -4.97 -5.84 2.98
C PRO A 30 -4.21 -5.19 4.14
N ALA A 31 -3.68 -3.99 3.90
CA ALA A 31 -2.93 -3.22 4.89
C ALA A 31 -3.35 -1.73 4.85
N GLY A 32 -4.65 -1.45 4.93
CA GLY A 32 -5.23 -0.12 4.75
C GLY A 32 -6.14 -0.01 3.51
N ALA A 33 -6.67 1.19 3.28
CA ALA A 33 -7.50 1.50 2.12
C ALA A 33 -6.67 1.53 0.83
N ALA A 34 -7.31 1.27 -0.32
CA ALA A 34 -6.73 1.58 -1.63
C ALA A 34 -6.80 3.09 -1.87
N TRP A 35 -5.89 3.61 -2.69
CA TRP A 35 -5.82 5.04 -3.03
C TRP A 35 -5.54 5.25 -4.53
N LEU A 36 -5.82 6.46 -4.99
CA LEU A 36 -5.55 6.92 -6.35
C LEU A 36 -4.37 7.89 -6.34
N ILE A 37 -3.50 7.76 -7.33
CA ILE A 37 -2.48 8.77 -7.70
C ILE A 37 -2.55 8.88 -9.22
N ASP A 38 -2.76 10.08 -9.74
CA ASP A 38 -2.87 10.34 -11.19
C ASP A 38 -3.84 9.35 -11.91
N SER A 39 -4.99 9.07 -11.29
CA SER A 39 -6.02 8.09 -11.74
C SER A 39 -5.59 6.60 -11.72
N GLN A 40 -4.39 6.28 -11.26
CA GLN A 40 -3.92 4.91 -11.07
C GLN A 40 -4.26 4.43 -9.66
N ILE A 41 -4.86 3.24 -9.55
CA ILE A 41 -5.20 2.61 -8.28
C ILE A 41 -3.98 1.90 -7.70
N TYR A 42 -3.70 2.18 -6.43
CA TYR A 42 -2.71 1.49 -5.62
C TYR A 42 -3.39 0.95 -4.36
N ARG A 43 -2.87 -0.16 -3.85
CA ARG A 43 -3.25 -0.66 -2.53
C ARG A 43 -2.03 -1.18 -1.78
N SER A 44 -2.07 -1.03 -0.47
CA SER A 44 -1.16 -1.70 0.43
C SER A 44 -1.62 -3.13 0.70
N GLY A 45 -0.66 -4.02 0.93
CA GLY A 45 -0.90 -5.32 1.54
C GLY A 45 0.24 -5.70 2.49
N LYS A 46 -0.02 -6.60 3.43
CA LYS A 46 0.98 -6.96 4.45
C LYS A 46 2.10 -7.80 3.86
N ASP A 47 3.32 -7.52 4.30
CA ASP A 47 4.49 -8.34 4.04
C ASP A 47 4.83 -9.15 5.30
N ASN A 48 4.29 -10.36 5.39
CA ASN A 48 4.42 -11.22 6.57
C ASN A 48 5.66 -12.16 6.50
N PHE A 49 6.62 -11.88 5.62
CA PHE A 49 7.80 -12.74 5.39
C PHE A 49 8.93 -12.59 6.41
N SER A 50 8.78 -11.73 7.43
CA SER A 50 9.84 -11.48 8.41
C SER A 50 9.30 -11.16 9.80
N ASP A 51 10.17 -11.27 10.81
CA ASP A 51 9.87 -10.93 12.22
C ASP A 51 9.51 -9.44 12.42
N SER A 52 9.75 -8.61 11.41
CA SER A 52 9.36 -7.20 11.37
C SER A 52 8.48 -6.96 10.13
N PRO A 53 7.19 -7.32 10.18
CA PRO A 53 6.32 -7.31 9.01
C PRO A 53 6.22 -5.89 8.42
N GLY A 54 6.37 -5.82 7.10
CA GLY A 54 6.31 -4.57 6.35
C GLY A 54 5.01 -4.43 5.55
N THR A 55 5.04 -3.53 4.58
CA THR A 55 3.94 -3.31 3.64
C THR A 55 4.43 -3.43 2.20
N VAL A 56 3.72 -4.17 1.36
CA VAL A 56 3.89 -4.17 -0.10
C VAL A 56 2.89 -3.20 -0.69
N ILE A 57 3.32 -2.40 -1.65
CA ILE A 57 2.45 -1.56 -2.49
C ILE A 57 2.23 -2.31 -3.79
N ASN A 58 0.96 -2.53 -4.11
CA ASN A 58 0.53 -3.15 -5.35
C ASN A 58 -0.17 -2.08 -6.19
N ARG A 59 0.24 -1.94 -7.46
CA ARG A 59 -0.46 -1.15 -8.47
C ARG A 59 -1.47 -2.06 -9.15
N LEU A 60 -2.72 -1.65 -9.23
CA LEU A 60 -3.77 -2.42 -9.91
C LEU A 60 -3.80 -2.03 -11.38
N ASP A 61 -3.25 -2.88 -12.24
CA ASP A 61 -3.21 -2.66 -13.68
C ASP A 61 -4.61 -2.92 -14.30
N THR A 62 -5.36 -3.88 -13.76
CA THR A 62 -6.75 -4.18 -14.16
C THR A 62 -7.63 -4.45 -12.95
N LEU A 63 -8.80 -3.82 -12.90
CA LEU A 63 -9.83 -4.06 -11.88
C LEU A 63 -11.23 -3.95 -12.52
N THR A 64 -11.75 -5.07 -13.01
CA THR A 64 -13.11 -5.20 -13.54
C THR A 64 -13.82 -6.36 -12.83
N PRO A 65 -15.13 -6.59 -13.06
CA PRO A 65 -15.80 -7.77 -12.51
C PRO A 65 -15.28 -9.12 -13.04
N GLU A 66 -14.64 -9.13 -14.20
CA GLU A 66 -14.14 -10.31 -14.90
C GLU A 66 -12.62 -10.50 -14.79
N GLU A 67 -11.88 -9.40 -14.68
CA GLU A 67 -10.42 -9.38 -14.74
C GLU A 67 -9.81 -8.62 -13.56
N PHE A 68 -8.77 -9.22 -13.00
CA PHE A 68 -7.98 -8.63 -11.94
C PHE A 68 -6.51 -8.84 -12.25
N ALA A 69 -5.74 -7.75 -12.28
CA ALA A 69 -4.30 -7.78 -12.43
C ALA A 69 -3.66 -6.71 -11.56
N GLU A 70 -2.60 -7.08 -10.85
CA GLU A 70 -1.80 -6.15 -10.08
C GLU A 70 -0.33 -6.55 -10.12
N VAL A 71 0.54 -5.56 -9.91
CA VAL A 71 1.98 -5.76 -9.77
C VAL A 71 2.46 -5.14 -8.46
N SER A 72 3.29 -5.90 -7.73
CA SER A 72 3.98 -5.37 -6.55
C SER A 72 5.04 -4.38 -7.01
N VAL A 73 4.77 -3.09 -6.86
CA VAL A 73 5.68 -2.01 -7.28
C VAL A 73 6.68 -1.65 -6.18
N HIS A 74 6.29 -1.82 -4.92
CA HIS A 74 7.16 -1.38 -3.82
C HIS A 74 7.05 -2.22 -2.56
N LYS A 75 8.13 -2.23 -1.76
CA LYS A 75 8.15 -2.83 -0.42
C LYS A 75 8.67 -1.81 0.59
N ILE A 76 7.84 -1.49 1.57
CA ILE A 76 8.09 -0.54 2.64
C ILE A 76 8.39 -1.32 3.90
N LYS A 77 9.60 -1.13 4.42
CA LYS A 77 9.97 -1.64 5.74
C LYS A 77 9.42 -0.70 6.82
N PRO A 78 9.18 -1.21 8.04
CA PRO A 78 8.83 -0.37 9.17
C PRO A 78 9.87 0.75 9.36
N PRO A 79 9.46 1.99 9.64
CA PRO A 79 10.41 3.07 9.88
C PRO A 79 11.29 2.77 11.09
N ARG A 80 12.47 3.42 11.16
CA ARG A 80 13.36 3.30 12.32
C ARG A 80 12.58 3.64 13.59
N GLY A 81 12.69 2.79 14.60
CA GLY A 81 11.93 2.96 15.84
C GLY A 81 10.52 2.37 15.81
N PHE A 82 10.12 1.65 14.76
CA PHE A 82 8.90 0.84 14.72
C PHE A 82 9.22 -0.62 14.39
N ALA A 83 10.18 -1.19 15.12
CA ALA A 83 10.74 -2.51 14.80
C ALA A 83 9.71 -3.66 14.86
N ARG A 84 8.53 -3.45 15.45
CA ARG A 84 7.47 -4.47 15.55
C ARG A 84 6.53 -4.51 14.34
N GLY A 85 6.76 -3.68 13.32
CA GLY A 85 6.08 -3.78 12.04
C GLY A 85 5.32 -2.52 11.61
N LEU A 86 4.93 -2.51 10.34
CA LEU A 86 4.03 -1.56 9.69
C LEU A 86 2.79 -2.35 9.27
N ALA A 87 1.70 -2.15 10.00
CA ALA A 87 0.48 -2.94 9.83
C ALA A 87 -0.37 -2.40 8.69
N ASP A 88 -0.59 -1.09 8.68
CA ASP A 88 -1.45 -0.40 7.72
C ASP A 88 -0.78 0.86 7.14
N LEU A 89 -1.17 1.21 5.92
CA LEU A 89 -0.74 2.38 5.16
C LEU A 89 -1.88 2.83 4.25
N SER A 90 -2.18 4.13 4.24
CA SER A 90 -3.17 4.72 3.33
C SER A 90 -2.75 6.15 2.99
N TYR A 91 -3.00 6.54 1.75
CA TYR A 91 -2.62 7.85 1.21
C TYR A 91 -3.82 8.53 0.58
N ASP A 92 -3.88 9.85 0.67
CA ASP A 92 -4.85 10.68 -0.04
C ASP A 92 -4.09 11.75 -0.82
N GLU A 93 -4.16 11.66 -2.15
CA GLU A 93 -3.51 12.59 -3.08
C GLU A 93 -4.05 14.02 -2.93
N SER A 94 -5.36 14.18 -2.73
CA SER A 94 -6.02 15.49 -2.71
C SER A 94 -5.55 16.37 -1.55
N THR A 95 -5.15 15.73 -0.45
CA THR A 95 -4.66 16.40 0.75
C THR A 95 -3.16 16.20 0.96
N GLY A 96 -2.55 15.23 0.28
CA GLY A 96 -1.16 14.82 0.48
C GLY A 96 -0.90 14.11 1.81
N TRP A 97 -1.94 13.73 2.56
CA TRP A 97 -1.78 13.04 3.84
C TRP A 97 -1.45 11.57 3.65
N LEU A 98 -0.50 11.09 4.45
CA LEU A 98 -0.22 9.67 4.62
C LEU A 98 -0.59 9.25 6.05
N ALA A 99 -1.52 8.31 6.17
CA ALA A 99 -1.82 7.62 7.40
C ALA A 99 -1.12 6.26 7.43
N PHE A 100 -0.60 5.86 8.58
CA PHE A 100 -0.03 4.53 8.76
C PHE A 100 -0.17 4.07 10.20
N GLU A 101 -0.34 2.76 10.38
CA GLU A 101 -0.25 2.12 11.69
C GLU A 101 1.07 1.37 11.77
N ALA A 102 1.92 1.79 12.70
CA ALA A 102 3.17 1.10 12.97
C ALA A 102 3.30 0.78 14.45
N LYS A 103 3.84 -0.40 14.76
CA LYS A 103 4.02 -0.86 16.13
C LYS A 103 5.34 -0.30 16.68
N ALA A 104 5.24 0.80 17.42
CA ALA A 104 6.39 1.40 18.09
C ALA A 104 6.80 0.55 19.31
N PRO A 105 8.08 0.52 19.72
CA PRO A 105 8.44 0.45 21.14
C PRO A 105 7.85 1.67 21.86
N ALA A 106 7.71 1.63 23.18
CA ALA A 106 6.97 2.64 23.97
C ALA A 106 7.40 4.12 23.84
N ALA A 107 8.45 4.43 23.08
CA ALA A 107 8.89 5.79 22.81
C ALA A 107 9.11 5.99 21.31
N LEU A 108 8.36 6.87 20.63
CA LEU A 108 8.85 7.69 19.49
C LEU A 108 7.75 8.51 18.77
N GLY A 109 7.97 9.82 18.62
CA GLY A 109 7.14 10.75 17.84
C GLY A 109 7.77 11.31 16.56
N GLU A 110 9.06 11.08 16.29
CA GLU A 110 9.80 11.75 15.18
C GLU A 110 9.81 10.95 13.87
N SER A 111 9.53 9.65 13.94
CA SER A 111 9.63 8.73 12.80
C SER A 111 8.49 8.85 11.77
N CYS A 112 7.35 9.47 12.12
CA CYS A 112 6.20 9.60 11.23
C CYS A 112 6.45 10.53 10.03
N LYS A 113 7.18 11.62 10.22
CA LYS A 113 7.47 12.60 9.16
C LYS A 113 8.38 12.03 8.06
N LYS A 114 9.33 11.16 8.42
CA LYS A 114 10.27 10.53 7.47
C LYS A 114 9.61 9.46 6.61
N LEU A 115 8.62 8.74 7.15
CA LEU A 115 7.87 7.75 6.39
C LEU A 115 7.00 8.41 5.31
N ALA A 116 6.25 9.47 5.66
CA ALA A 116 5.47 10.26 4.71
C ALA A 116 6.29 10.73 3.50
N ALA A 117 7.49 11.26 3.76
CA ALA A 117 8.41 11.68 2.71
C ALA A 117 8.92 10.50 1.84
N THR A 118 9.12 9.32 2.43
CA THR A 118 9.61 8.13 1.70
C THR A 118 8.53 7.57 0.79
N VAL A 119 7.30 7.43 1.28
CA VAL A 119 6.16 6.94 0.48
C VAL A 119 5.90 7.87 -0.70
N ARG A 120 5.83 9.18 -0.44
CA ARG A 120 5.64 10.19 -1.48
C ARG A 120 6.76 10.14 -2.54
N LYS A 121 8.02 10.04 -2.12
CA LYS A 121 9.16 9.95 -3.05
C LYS A 121 9.16 8.68 -3.89
N ARG A 122 8.81 7.54 -3.31
CA ARG A 122 8.94 6.24 -3.98
C ARG A 122 7.76 5.89 -4.87
N ILE A 123 6.56 6.38 -4.55
CA ILE A 123 5.40 6.18 -5.43
C ILE A 123 5.44 7.16 -6.61
N ILE A 124 5.85 8.42 -6.39
CA ILE A 124 5.93 9.43 -7.48
C ILE A 124 7.13 9.18 -8.41
N ALA A 125 8.22 8.58 -7.91
CA ALA A 125 9.42 8.34 -8.73
C ALA A 125 9.26 7.24 -9.79
N GLU A 126 8.21 6.39 -9.71
CA GLU A 126 7.99 5.33 -10.70
C GLU A 126 7.12 5.76 -11.89
N ASP A 127 6.54 6.97 -11.88
CA ASP A 127 5.82 7.58 -13.03
C ASP A 127 6.25 9.03 -13.37
N GLY A 128 7.52 9.37 -13.08
CA GLY A 128 8.22 10.51 -13.70
C GLY A 128 8.29 11.80 -12.89
N ALA A 129 9.48 12.11 -12.38
CA ALA A 129 9.96 13.48 -12.20
C ALA A 129 11.47 13.47 -11.93
N ASP A 130 12.22 13.62 -13.01
CA ASP A 130 13.66 13.82 -13.06
C ASP A 130 14.14 14.95 -12.13
N LYS A 131 15.33 14.74 -11.54
CA LYS A 131 16.21 15.72 -10.83
C LYS A 131 15.93 16.00 -9.35
N LEU A 132 16.41 15.12 -8.45
CA LEU A 132 16.97 15.56 -7.15
C LEU A 132 17.81 14.46 -6.45
N PHE A 133 18.68 13.78 -7.21
CA PHE A 133 19.44 12.60 -6.76
C PHE A 133 20.80 12.89 -6.10
N ARG A 134 21.02 14.04 -5.47
CA ARG A 134 22.29 14.33 -4.80
C ARG A 134 22.12 15.06 -3.48
N SER A 135 21.94 14.33 -2.38
CA SER A 135 22.50 14.75 -1.08
C SER A 135 22.43 13.71 0.07
N PHE A 136 22.15 12.42 -0.16
CA PHE A 136 22.10 11.44 0.96
C PHE A 136 22.55 10.03 0.56
N PHE A 137 23.79 9.92 0.07
CA PHE A 137 24.66 8.84 0.54
C PHE A 137 25.29 9.30 1.85
#